data_AF-A0A838T614-F1
#
_entry.id   AF-A0A838T614-F1
#
_cell.length_a   1.000
_cell.length_b   1.000
_cell.length_c   1.000
_cell.angle_alpha   90.00
_cell.angle_beta   90.00
_cell.angle_gamma   90.00
#
_symmetry.space_group_name_H-M   'P 1'
#
loop_
_entity.id
_entity.type
_entity.pdbx_description
1 polymer ?
#
loop_
_entity_poly.entity_id
_entity_poly.type
_entity_poly.pdbx_seq_one_letter_code
_entity_poly.pdbx_strand_id
1 'polypeptide(L)'
;MKTIYIPGNSGWRSTDPNDVKQKLTDANTKYNNVVRPIIRLLKAWNCNVSYPFDSYLMELKLTGMNFYNDTVQTGFFYAVMQLNADLGDPQFKKDKIESLKYNTNEVKKALDGDDMDRAKKWLHRVLPEA
;
A
#
# COMPACT_ATOMS: atom_id res chain seq x y z
N MET A 1 -17.22 17.78 -15.95
CA MET A 1 -16.60 16.49 -15.59
C MET A 1 -17.67 15.42 -15.59
N LYS A 2 -17.40 14.23 -16.13
CA LYS A 2 -18.38 13.14 -16.24
C LYS A 2 -18.14 12.15 -15.11
N THR A 3 -18.93 12.24 -14.06
CA THR A 3 -18.96 11.25 -12.98
C THR A 3 -19.47 9.93 -13.55
N ILE A 4 -18.71 8.86 -13.34
CA ILE A 4 -19.08 7.50 -13.78
C ILE A 4 -19.35 6.69 -12.52
N TYR A 5 -20.24 5.71 -12.59
CA TYR A 5 -20.53 4.84 -11.47
C TYR A 5 -19.90 3.48 -11.74
N ILE A 6 -19.22 2.92 -10.74
CA ILE A 6 -18.67 1.56 -10.77
C ILE A 6 -19.32 0.72 -9.67
N PRO A 7 -19.46 -0.60 -9.82
CA PRO A 7 -19.91 -1.47 -8.75
C PRO A 7 -18.91 -1.44 -7.58
N GLY A 8 -19.41 -1.33 -6.36
CA GLY A 8 -18.68 -1.46 -5.10
C GLY A 8 -19.36 -2.46 -4.16
N ASN A 9 -18.76 -2.71 -2.99
CA ASN A 9 -19.20 -3.76 -2.06
C ASN A 9 -20.66 -3.62 -1.56
N SER A 10 -21.25 -2.44 -1.62
CA SER A 10 -22.62 -2.15 -1.15
C SER A 10 -23.49 -1.46 -2.22
N GLY A 11 -23.11 -1.54 -3.50
CA GLY A 11 -23.86 -0.95 -4.62
C GLY A 11 -23.00 -0.07 -5.53
N TRP A 12 -23.65 0.79 -6.31
CA TRP A 12 -22.94 1.72 -7.22
C TRP A 12 -22.21 2.81 -6.43
N ARG A 13 -20.93 2.98 -6.68
CA ARG A 13 -20.14 4.10 -6.16
C ARG A 13 -19.80 5.09 -7.27
N SER A 14 -19.95 6.37 -6.96
CA SER A 14 -19.46 7.45 -7.81
C SER A 14 -17.93 7.38 -7.91
N THR A 15 -17.41 7.50 -9.12
CA THR A 15 -15.98 7.58 -9.40
C THR A 15 -15.72 8.61 -10.49
N ASP A 16 -14.54 9.23 -10.44
CA ASP A 16 -13.96 9.89 -11.59
C ASP A 16 -12.70 9.09 -11.96
N PRO A 17 -12.68 8.36 -13.08
CA PRO A 17 -11.55 7.51 -13.45
C PRO A 17 -10.24 8.29 -13.63
N ASN A 18 -10.28 9.61 -13.73
CA ASN A 18 -9.10 10.45 -13.83
C ASN A 18 -8.58 10.92 -12.46
N ASP A 19 -9.35 10.80 -11.38
CA ASP A 19 -9.01 11.44 -10.11
C ASP A 19 -7.79 10.79 -9.44
N VAL A 20 -7.75 9.46 -9.35
CA VAL A 20 -6.59 8.73 -8.83
C VAL A 20 -5.40 8.89 -9.77
N LYS A 21 -5.62 8.93 -11.09
CA LYS A 21 -4.52 9.13 -12.04
C LYS A 21 -3.86 10.50 -11.89
N GLN A 22 -4.65 11.56 -11.72
CA GLN A 22 -4.14 12.91 -11.50
C GLN A 22 -3.48 13.02 -10.13
N LYS A 23 -4.18 12.61 -9.06
CA LYS A 23 -3.63 12.61 -7.68
C LYS A 23 -2.33 11.83 -7.58
N LEU A 24 -2.24 10.67 -8.24
CA LEU A 24 -1.01 9.89 -8.31
C LEU A 24 0.09 10.61 -9.06
N THR A 25 -0.24 11.27 -10.18
CA THR A 25 0.75 12.03 -10.95
C THR A 25 1.29 13.19 -10.13
N ASP A 26 0.42 13.94 -9.47
CA ASP A 26 0.78 15.09 -8.64
C ASP A 26 1.63 14.65 -7.44
N ALA A 27 1.17 13.64 -6.69
CA ALA A 27 1.91 13.11 -5.55
C ALA A 27 3.28 12.54 -5.97
N ASN A 28 3.34 11.80 -7.07
CA ASN A 28 4.58 11.23 -7.56
C ASN A 28 5.58 12.31 -7.99
N THR A 29 5.13 13.36 -8.66
CA THR A 29 5.99 14.51 -9.01
C THR A 29 6.45 15.26 -7.76
N LYS A 30 5.56 15.48 -6.79
CA LYS A 30 5.86 16.16 -5.53
C LYS A 30 6.92 15.44 -4.70
N TYR A 31 6.90 14.10 -4.69
CA TYR A 31 7.76 13.27 -3.86
C TYR A 31 8.83 12.53 -4.67
N ASN A 32 9.47 13.21 -5.63
CA ASN A 32 10.65 12.70 -6.35
C ASN A 32 10.47 11.30 -6.98
N ASN A 33 9.27 11.02 -7.50
CA ASN A 33 8.90 9.80 -8.18
C ASN A 33 8.86 8.50 -7.34
N VAL A 34 8.83 8.58 -6.00
CA VAL A 34 8.81 7.38 -5.14
C VAL A 34 7.41 6.79 -4.92
N VAL A 35 6.35 7.59 -5.09
CA VAL A 35 4.96 7.19 -4.77
C VAL A 35 4.47 6.05 -5.65
N ARG A 36 4.74 6.10 -6.97
CA ARG A 36 4.33 5.04 -7.90
C ARG A 36 4.99 3.69 -7.57
N PRO A 37 6.32 3.59 -7.34
CA PRO A 37 6.93 2.37 -6.82
C PRO A 37 6.26 1.84 -5.55
N ILE A 38 6.03 2.69 -4.55
CA ILE A 38 5.42 2.28 -3.27
C ILE A 38 4.02 1.70 -3.49
N ILE A 39 3.19 2.36 -4.30
CA ILE A 39 1.86 1.85 -4.67
C ILE A 39 1.95 0.52 -5.38
N ARG A 40 2.90 0.33 -6.30
CA ARG A 40 3.08 -0.96 -6.99
C ARG A 40 3.40 -2.09 -6.01
N LEU A 41 4.29 -1.85 -5.05
CA LEU A 41 4.63 -2.84 -4.01
C LEU A 41 3.41 -3.19 -3.15
N LEU A 42 2.65 -2.19 -2.70
CA LEU A 42 1.45 -2.43 -1.89
C LEU A 42 0.31 -3.07 -2.69
N LYS A 43 0.17 -2.79 -3.99
CA LYS A 43 -0.76 -3.50 -4.87
C LYS A 43 -0.37 -4.96 -5.06
N ALA A 44 0.93 -5.24 -5.22
CA ALA A 44 1.42 -6.61 -5.30
C ALA A 44 1.11 -7.40 -4.03
N TRP A 45 1.37 -6.80 -2.86
CA TRP A 45 0.97 -7.39 -1.57
C TRP A 45 -0.55 -7.61 -1.49
N ASN A 46 -1.36 -6.58 -1.80
CA ASN A 46 -2.82 -6.66 -1.71
C ASN A 46 -3.37 -7.78 -2.59
N CYS A 47 -2.86 -7.93 -3.81
CA CYS A 47 -3.21 -9.03 -4.71
C CYS A 47 -2.81 -10.39 -4.13
N ASN A 48 -1.57 -10.51 -3.63
CA ASN A 48 -1.03 -11.78 -3.13
C ASN A 48 -1.80 -12.33 -1.93
N VAL A 49 -2.40 -11.46 -1.11
CA VAL A 49 -3.18 -11.87 0.06
C VAL A 49 -4.70 -11.78 -0.15
N SER A 50 -5.17 -11.92 -1.40
CA SER A 50 -6.60 -11.99 -1.77
C SER A 50 -7.39 -10.70 -1.48
N TYR A 51 -6.80 -9.54 -1.76
CA TYR A 51 -7.43 -8.22 -1.76
C TYR A 51 -8.12 -7.83 -0.44
N PRO A 52 -7.38 -7.74 0.69
CA PRO A 52 -7.93 -7.21 1.95
C PRO A 52 -8.40 -5.75 1.82
N PHE A 53 -7.89 -5.00 0.84
CA PHE A 53 -8.37 -3.67 0.48
C PHE A 53 -8.97 -3.64 -0.93
N ASP A 54 -10.01 -2.82 -1.11
CA ASP A 54 -10.41 -2.32 -2.43
C ASP A 54 -9.23 -1.56 -3.05
N SER A 55 -8.77 -2.01 -4.22
CA SER A 55 -7.56 -1.49 -4.86
C SER A 55 -7.64 0.02 -5.10
N TYR A 56 -8.80 0.53 -5.52
CA TYR A 56 -8.99 1.96 -5.77
C TYR A 56 -8.90 2.77 -4.48
N LEU A 57 -9.60 2.35 -3.40
CA LEU A 57 -9.54 3.04 -2.11
C LEU A 57 -8.13 3.03 -1.51
N MET A 58 -7.41 1.91 -1.65
CA MET A 58 -6.03 1.82 -1.18
C MET A 58 -5.11 2.77 -1.96
N GLU A 59 -5.21 2.80 -3.29
CA GLU A 59 -4.43 3.72 -4.13
C GLU A 59 -4.72 5.17 -3.76
N LEU A 60 -6.00 5.54 -3.64
CA LEU A 60 -6.41 6.89 -3.26
C LEU A 60 -5.83 7.29 -1.88
N LYS A 61 -5.92 6.40 -0.89
CA LYS A 61 -5.33 6.64 0.44
C LYS A 61 -3.81 6.86 0.35
N LEU A 62 -3.11 6.04 -0.44
CA LEU A 62 -1.65 6.16 -0.63
C LEU A 62 -1.27 7.47 -1.32
N THR A 63 -2.04 7.93 -2.31
CA THR A 63 -1.77 9.24 -2.95
C THR A 63 -1.91 10.44 -2.02
N GLY A 64 -2.68 10.30 -0.93
CA GLY A 64 -2.87 11.35 0.08
C GLY A 64 -1.83 11.36 1.20
N MET A 65 -0.89 10.42 1.22
CA MET A 65 0.14 10.32 2.26
C MET A 65 1.30 11.30 2.02
N ASN A 66 2.06 11.61 3.08
CA ASN A 66 3.21 12.51 3.00
C ASN A 66 4.54 11.73 2.95
N PHE A 67 5.15 11.64 1.77
CA PHE A 67 6.43 10.96 1.53
C PHE A 67 7.61 11.95 1.44
N TYR A 68 7.58 13.00 2.24
CA TYR A 68 8.63 14.03 2.20
C TYR A 68 9.99 13.43 2.59
N ASN A 69 11.00 13.59 1.74
CA ASN A 69 12.34 13.01 1.88
C ASN A 69 12.40 11.48 1.98
N ASP A 70 11.32 10.78 1.63
CA ASP A 70 11.33 9.33 1.60
C ASP A 70 12.03 8.78 0.35
N THR A 71 12.72 7.66 0.54
CA THR A 71 13.08 6.73 -0.53
C THR A 71 11.93 5.75 -0.77
N VAL A 72 12.02 4.92 -1.81
CA VAL A 72 11.04 3.83 -2.00
C VAL A 72 10.98 2.92 -0.78
N GLN A 73 12.11 2.63 -0.15
CA GLN A 73 12.19 1.77 1.03
C GLN A 73 11.54 2.42 2.27
N THR A 74 11.96 3.64 2.63
CA THR A 74 11.44 4.30 3.83
C THR A 74 9.97 4.67 3.68
N GLY A 75 9.57 5.11 2.49
CA GLY A 75 8.18 5.40 2.16
C GLY A 75 7.30 4.14 2.14
N PHE A 76 7.82 2.99 1.70
CA PHE A 76 7.11 1.72 1.80
C PHE A 76 6.86 1.35 3.26
N PHE A 77 7.88 1.41 4.12
CA PHE A 77 7.74 1.13 5.56
C PHE A 77 6.74 2.08 6.23
N TYR A 78 6.84 3.38 5.92
CA TYR A 78 5.90 4.38 6.40
C TYR A 78 4.45 4.04 5.98
N ALA A 79 4.23 3.79 4.68
CA ALA A 79 2.89 3.50 4.16
C ALA A 79 2.27 2.25 4.80
N VAL A 80 3.05 1.17 4.98
CA VAL A 80 2.60 -0.04 5.68
C VAL A 80 2.08 0.27 7.08
N MET A 81 2.79 1.11 7.84
CA MET A 81 2.38 1.46 9.20
C MET A 81 1.10 2.30 9.25
N GLN A 82 0.80 3.05 8.18
CA GLN A 82 -0.42 3.86 8.04
C GLN A 82 -1.66 3.06 7.56
N LEU A 83 -1.48 1.83 7.07
CA LEU A 83 -2.60 0.95 6.71
C LEU A 83 -3.23 0.39 7.99
N ASN A 84 -4.55 0.54 8.11
CA ASN A 84 -5.34 0.10 9.26
C ASN A 84 -6.67 -0.45 8.76
N ALA A 85 -7.22 -1.39 9.52
CA ALA A 85 -8.60 -1.82 9.38
C ALA A 85 -9.51 -0.96 10.25
N ASP A 86 -10.72 -0.73 9.80
CA ASP A 86 -11.78 -0.09 10.56
C ASP A 86 -12.41 -1.11 11.52
N LEU A 87 -13.12 -0.62 12.55
CA LEU A 87 -13.73 -1.48 13.57
C LEU A 87 -14.66 -2.55 12.98
N GLY A 88 -15.45 -2.19 11.96
CA GLY A 88 -16.39 -3.06 11.26
C GLY A 88 -15.78 -3.95 10.18
N ASP A 89 -14.48 -3.83 9.90
CA ASP A 89 -13.85 -4.68 8.89
C ASP A 89 -13.80 -6.16 9.31
N PRO A 90 -13.87 -7.10 8.35
CA PRO A 90 -13.73 -8.53 8.63
C PRO A 90 -12.41 -8.88 9.31
N GLN A 91 -12.43 -9.90 10.18
CA GLN A 91 -11.24 -10.35 10.91
C GLN A 91 -10.09 -10.70 9.97
N PHE A 92 -10.38 -11.35 8.84
CA PHE A 92 -9.41 -11.64 7.80
C PHE A 92 -8.57 -10.42 7.39
N LYS A 93 -9.19 -9.25 7.18
CA LYS A 93 -8.49 -8.03 6.79
C LYS A 93 -7.57 -7.55 7.91
N LYS A 94 -8.06 -7.60 9.16
CA LYS A 94 -7.29 -7.23 10.37
C LYS A 94 -6.03 -8.10 10.48
N ASP A 95 -6.19 -9.42 10.36
CA ASP A 95 -5.09 -10.38 10.45
C ASP A 95 -4.04 -10.17 9.35
N LYS A 96 -4.47 -9.88 8.11
CA LYS A 96 -3.55 -9.60 7.00
C LYS A 96 -2.76 -8.31 7.19
N ILE A 97 -3.38 -7.26 7.71
CA ILE A 97 -2.69 -5.98 8.01
C ILE A 97 -1.70 -6.17 9.16
N GLU A 98 -2.08 -6.91 10.21
CA GLU A 98 -1.19 -7.21 11.32
C GLU A 98 0.04 -8.01 10.85
N SER A 99 -0.19 -9.05 10.05
CA SER A 99 0.89 -9.84 9.45
C SER A 99 1.81 -8.99 8.56
N LEU A 100 1.24 -8.10 7.73
CA LEU A 100 2.01 -7.16 6.90
C LEU A 100 2.94 -6.29 7.76
N LYS A 101 2.39 -5.67 8.82
CA LYS A 101 3.16 -4.79 9.71
C LYS A 101 4.25 -5.55 10.45
N TYR A 102 3.93 -6.73 10.97
CA TYR A 102 4.88 -7.58 11.67
C TYR A 102 6.06 -7.96 10.76
N ASN A 103 5.79 -8.53 9.58
CA ASN A 103 6.83 -8.93 8.66
C ASN A 103 7.68 -7.74 8.19
N THR A 104 7.05 -6.59 7.91
CA THR A 104 7.77 -5.37 7.50
C THR A 104 8.68 -4.85 8.62
N ASN A 105 8.25 -4.95 9.88
CA ASN A 105 9.09 -4.58 11.01
C ASN A 105 10.28 -5.53 11.18
N GLU A 106 10.11 -6.83 10.93
CA GLU A 106 11.23 -7.78 10.92
C GLU A 106 12.22 -7.52 9.77
N VAL A 107 11.75 -7.10 8.59
CA VAL A 107 12.63 -6.62 7.51
C VAL A 107 13.45 -5.42 8.00
N LYS A 108 12.79 -4.42 8.61
CA LYS A 108 13.47 -3.22 9.10
C LYS A 108 14.54 -3.56 10.15
N LYS A 109 14.21 -4.39 11.14
CA LYS A 109 15.17 -4.84 12.17
C LYS A 109 16.38 -5.56 11.57
N ALA A 110 16.16 -6.38 10.54
CA ALA A 110 17.25 -7.09 9.87
C ALA A 110 18.17 -6.13 9.12
N LEU A 111 17.61 -5.14 8.41
CA LEU A 111 18.39 -4.10 7.74
C LEU A 111 19.17 -3.21 8.71
N ASP A 112 18.57 -2.85 9.85
CA ASP A 112 19.24 -2.07 10.90
C ASP A 112 20.41 -2.85 11.53
N GLY A 113 20.39 -4.19 11.44
CA GLY A 113 21.46 -5.09 11.86
C GLY A 113 22.41 -5.56 10.75
N ASP A 114 22.31 -4.98 9.54
CA ASP A 114 23.08 -5.37 8.34
C ASP A 114 22.92 -6.85 7.92
N ASP A 115 21.82 -7.49 8.32
CA ASP A 115 21.48 -8.89 7.98
C ASP A 115 20.59 -8.94 6.73
N MET A 116 21.23 -8.79 5.57
CA MET A 116 20.55 -8.76 4.28
C MET A 116 19.82 -10.06 3.92
N ASP A 117 20.34 -11.21 4.34
CA ASP A 117 19.71 -12.50 4.07
C ASP A 117 18.43 -12.67 4.86
N ARG A 118 18.44 -12.29 6.14
CA ARG A 118 17.22 -12.27 6.96
C ARG A 118 16.23 -11.24 6.43
N ALA A 119 16.68 -10.05 6.04
CA ALA A 119 15.81 -9.03 5.47
C ALA A 119 15.06 -9.55 4.23
N LYS A 120 15.76 -10.22 3.30
CA LYS A 120 15.14 -10.84 2.11
C LYS A 120 14.12 -11.91 2.49
N LYS A 121 14.47 -12.82 3.41
CA LYS A 121 13.55 -13.90 3.86
C LYS A 121 12.24 -13.34 4.42
N TRP A 122 12.29 -12.26 5.19
CA TRP A 122 11.08 -11.61 5.70
C TRP A 122 10.33 -10.84 4.60
N LEU A 123 11.04 -10.21 3.67
CA LEU A 123 10.43 -9.47 2.58
C LEU A 123 9.63 -10.37 1.63
N HIS A 124 10.11 -11.58 1.36
CA HIS A 124 9.39 -12.60 0.55
C HIS A 124 8.06 -13.06 1.17
N ARG A 125 7.84 -12.81 2.48
CA ARG A 125 6.54 -13.06 3.13
C ARG A 125 5.54 -11.94 2.89
N VAL A 126 6.01 -10.78 2.45
CA VAL A 126 5.20 -9.59 2.16
C VAL A 126 4.95 -9.44 0.67
N LEU A 127 6.02 -9.53 -0.13
CA LEU A 127 5.97 -9.34 -1.56
C LEU A 127 6.12 -10.69 -2.28
N PRO A 128 5.35 -10.94 -3.35
CA PRO A 128 5.52 -12.14 -4.14
C PRO A 128 6.94 -12.22 -4.71
N GLU A 129 7.49 -13.44 -4.81
CA GLU A 129 8.73 -13.69 -5.52
C GLU A 129 8.56 -13.33 -6.99
N ALA A 130 9.57 -12.66 -7.55
CA ALA A 130 9.65 -12.31 -8.97
C ALA A 130 10.41 -13.39 -9.74
#